data_AF-A0A7W7ZWB8-F1
#
_entry.id   AF-A0A7W7ZWB8-F1
#
_cell.length_a   1.000
_cell.length_b   1.000
_cell.length_c   1.000
_cell.angle_alpha   90.00
_cell.angle_beta   90.00
_cell.angle_gamma   90.00
#
_symmetry.space_group_name_H-M   'P 1'
#
loop_
_entity.id
_entity.type
_entity.pdbx_description
1 polymer ?
#
loop_
_entity_poly.entity_id
_entity_poly.type
_entity_poly.pdbx_seq_one_letter_code
_entity_poly.pdbx_strand_id
1 'polypeptide(L)'
;MESFPLSPNGKLDRKSLPAPDDEAYVRRGYEAPVGEMEETVAGVFAEVLGVERVGRNDSFFELGGHSLMAMRVIARLEEQLGIKMSVREIFNKPTIASLGLWIDLTSERLTSDAELQTLVENLSAEEVSQLLLGEK
;
A
#
# COMPACT_ATOMS: atom_id res chain seq x y z
N MET A 1 3.24 37.42 9.40
CA MET A 1 2.78 36.22 10.12
C MET A 1 1.30 36.42 10.38
N GLU A 2 0.46 35.73 9.62
CA GLU A 2 -1.00 35.88 9.65
C GLU A 2 -1.55 35.15 10.89
N SER A 3 -2.33 35.87 11.70
CA SER A 3 -2.96 35.32 12.89
C SER A 3 -4.25 34.59 12.51
N PHE A 4 -4.42 33.35 12.96
CA PHE A 4 -5.67 32.62 12.77
C PHE A 4 -6.86 33.38 13.38
N PRO A 5 -7.99 33.49 12.66
CA PRO A 5 -9.14 34.20 13.17
C PRO A 5 -9.75 33.40 14.32
N LEU A 6 -9.85 34.06 15.47
CA LEU A 6 -10.46 33.51 16.66
C LEU A 6 -11.86 34.11 16.83
N SER A 7 -12.81 33.28 17.19
CA SER A 7 -14.11 33.71 17.72
C SER A 7 -13.91 34.51 19.03
N PRO A 8 -14.90 35.28 19.47
CA PRO A 8 -14.84 36.02 20.74
C PRO A 8 -14.51 35.15 21.97
N ASN A 9 -14.73 33.84 21.88
CA ASN A 9 -14.42 32.85 22.92
C ASN A 9 -13.02 32.21 22.78
N GLY A 10 -12.14 32.78 21.94
CA GLY A 10 -10.79 32.28 21.72
C GLY A 10 -10.71 30.95 20.94
N LYS A 11 -11.84 30.43 20.45
CA LYS A 11 -11.88 29.25 19.57
C LYS A 11 -11.65 29.66 18.13
N LEU A 12 -11.00 28.82 17.33
CA LEU A 12 -10.82 29.03 15.89
C LEU A 12 -12.17 29.28 15.20
N ASP A 13 -12.31 30.46 14.59
CA ASP A 13 -13.50 30.80 13.81
C ASP A 13 -13.38 30.18 12.41
N ARG A 14 -13.91 28.97 12.28
CA ARG A 14 -13.86 28.19 11.03
C ARG A 14 -14.56 28.89 9.86
N LYS A 15 -15.43 29.88 10.11
CA LYS A 15 -16.16 30.59 9.06
C LYS A 15 -15.37 31.73 8.43
N SER A 16 -14.38 32.26 9.15
CA SER A 16 -13.49 33.33 8.68
C SER A 16 -12.13 32.81 8.23
N LEU A 17 -11.95 31.49 8.19
CA LEU A 17 -10.81 30.89 7.51
C LEU A 17 -10.83 31.29 6.03
N PRO A 18 -9.69 31.77 5.48
CA PRO A 18 -9.58 32.00 4.05
C PRO A 18 -9.93 30.73 3.28
N ALA A 19 -10.67 30.87 2.19
CA ALA A 19 -10.81 29.76 1.25
C ALA A 19 -9.40 29.42 0.71
N PRO A 20 -9.03 28.14 0.62
CA PRO A 20 -7.77 27.76 0.00
C PRO A 20 -7.75 28.21 -1.47
N ASP A 21 -6.67 28.84 -1.90
CA ASP A 21 -6.46 29.21 -3.30
C ASP A 21 -6.38 27.95 -4.20
N ASP A 22 -6.63 28.09 -5.50
CA ASP A 22 -6.52 26.95 -6.44
C ASP A 22 -5.12 26.32 -6.45
N GLU A 23 -4.07 27.10 -6.15
CA GLU A 23 -2.69 26.62 -5.96
C GLU A 23 -2.48 25.87 -4.63
N ALA A 24 -3.35 26.08 -3.64
CA ALA A 24 -3.35 25.31 -2.40
C ALA A 24 -3.85 23.87 -2.62
N TYR A 25 -4.53 23.61 -3.75
CA TYR A 25 -4.81 22.26 -4.21
C TYR A 25 -3.62 21.75 -5.04
N VAL A 26 -2.73 21.00 -4.41
CA VAL A 26 -1.66 20.28 -5.12
C VAL A 26 -2.31 19.23 -6.03
N ARG A 27 -2.56 19.59 -7.29
CA ARG A 27 -2.90 18.62 -8.34
C ARG A 27 -1.60 17.95 -8.77
N ARG A 28 -1.22 16.87 -8.08
CA ARG A 28 -0.16 15.99 -8.59
C ARG A 28 -0.57 15.55 -10.00
N GLY A 29 0.30 15.79 -10.97
CA GLY A 29 0.05 15.36 -12.35
C GLY A 29 -0.14 13.85 -12.38
N TYR A 30 -1.06 13.38 -13.22
CA TYR A 30 -1.26 11.96 -13.43
C TYR A 30 0.04 11.33 -13.95
N GLU A 31 0.51 10.30 -13.26
CA GLU A 31 1.60 9.43 -13.68
C GLU A 31 1.08 7.99 -13.65
N ALA A 32 1.23 7.27 -14.76
CA ALA A 32 0.65 5.93 -14.90
C ALA A 32 1.31 4.93 -13.93
N PRO A 33 0.55 3.92 -13.44
CA PRO A 33 1.11 2.74 -12.78
C PRO A 33 2.19 2.09 -13.66
N VAL A 34 3.25 1.59 -13.02
CA VAL A 34 4.38 0.94 -13.69
C VAL A 34 4.52 -0.51 -13.21
N GLY A 35 4.35 -1.45 -14.13
CA GLY A 35 4.50 -2.87 -13.86
C GLY A 35 3.24 -3.52 -13.30
N GLU A 36 3.25 -4.85 -13.31
CA GLU A 36 2.06 -5.69 -13.05
C GLU A 36 1.44 -5.44 -11.66
N MET A 37 2.29 -5.27 -10.63
CA MET A 37 1.80 -5.03 -9.27
C MET A 37 1.15 -3.66 -9.11
N GLU A 38 1.77 -2.59 -9.64
CA GLU A 38 1.14 -1.26 -9.59
C GLU A 38 -0.16 -1.24 -10.41
N GLU A 39 -0.20 -1.87 -11.59
CA GLU A 39 -1.39 -1.96 -12.44
C GLU A 39 -2.54 -2.70 -11.75
N THR A 40 -2.25 -3.83 -11.10
CA THR A 40 -3.23 -4.63 -10.35
C THR A 40 -3.83 -3.81 -9.20
N VAL A 41 -2.98 -3.16 -8.39
CA VAL A 41 -3.42 -2.33 -7.28
C VAL A 41 -4.25 -1.14 -7.77
N ALA A 42 -3.81 -0.47 -8.84
CA ALA A 42 -4.53 0.66 -9.42
C ALA A 42 -5.91 0.25 -9.95
N GLY A 43 -6.03 -0.91 -10.59
CA GLY A 43 -7.30 -1.48 -11.04
C GLY A 43 -8.26 -1.74 -9.89
N VAL A 44 -7.78 -2.40 -8.82
CA VAL A 44 -8.60 -2.67 -7.63
C VAL A 44 -9.03 -1.36 -6.94
N PHE A 45 -8.13 -0.38 -6.84
CA PHE A 45 -8.49 0.94 -6.28
C PHE A 45 -9.54 1.63 -7.12
N ALA A 46 -9.38 1.68 -8.44
CA ALA A 46 -10.33 2.31 -9.36
C ALA A 46 -11.73 1.69 -9.21
N GLU A 47 -11.81 0.36 -9.13
CA GLU A 47 -13.08 -0.36 -8.97
C GLU A 47 -13.73 -0.10 -7.61
N VAL A 48 -12.96 -0.11 -6.51
CA VAL A 48 -13.51 0.11 -5.16
C VAL A 48 -13.90 1.57 -4.93
N LEU A 49 -13.10 2.51 -5.43
CA LEU A 49 -13.32 3.96 -5.28
C LEU A 49 -14.33 4.52 -6.29
N GLY A 50 -14.61 3.79 -7.37
CA GLY A 50 -15.52 4.23 -8.43
C GLY A 50 -14.93 5.38 -9.27
N VAL A 51 -13.62 5.38 -9.48
CA VAL A 51 -12.90 6.39 -10.28
C VAL A 51 -12.41 5.78 -11.59
N GLU A 52 -12.31 6.58 -12.65
CA GLU A 52 -11.94 6.11 -13.98
C GLU A 52 -10.49 5.59 -14.05
N ARG A 53 -9.56 6.30 -13.38
CA ARG A 53 -8.14 5.95 -13.35
C ARG A 53 -7.50 6.41 -12.05
N VAL A 54 -6.46 5.69 -11.65
CA VAL A 54 -5.63 5.98 -10.48
C VAL A 54 -4.18 6.07 -10.93
N GLY A 55 -3.53 7.18 -10.63
CA GLY A 55 -2.10 7.38 -10.87
C GLY A 55 -1.24 6.72 -9.81
N ARG A 56 0.01 6.44 -10.14
CA ARG A 56 0.92 5.70 -9.25
C ARG A 56 1.19 6.41 -7.91
N ASN A 57 1.12 7.75 -7.92
CA ASN A 57 1.36 8.60 -6.76
C ASN A 57 0.07 9.01 -6.04
N ASP A 58 -1.09 8.56 -6.53
CA ASP A 58 -2.36 8.89 -5.91
C ASP A 58 -2.52 8.08 -4.62
N SER A 59 -2.86 8.79 -3.55
CA SER A 59 -3.10 8.18 -2.24
C SER A 59 -4.54 7.69 -2.14
N PHE A 60 -4.73 6.47 -1.62
CA PHE A 60 -6.04 5.89 -1.33
C PHE A 60 -6.98 6.85 -0.59
N PHE A 61 -6.44 7.54 0.41
CA PHE A 61 -7.22 8.44 1.27
C PHE A 61 -7.45 9.82 0.61
N GLU A 62 -6.53 10.27 -0.26
CA GLU A 62 -6.72 11.50 -1.04
C GLU A 62 -7.83 11.33 -2.09
N LEU A 63 -8.01 10.10 -2.58
CA LEU A 63 -9.09 9.72 -3.50
C LEU A 63 -10.45 9.47 -2.80
N GLY A 64 -10.55 9.71 -1.50
CA GLY A 64 -11.79 9.51 -0.73
C GLY A 64 -11.96 8.12 -0.12
N GLY A 65 -10.93 7.28 -0.13
CA GLY A 65 -10.93 5.97 0.50
C GLY A 65 -11.04 6.04 2.03
N HIS A 66 -11.71 5.06 2.62
CA HIS A 66 -11.88 4.92 4.07
C HIS A 66 -11.81 3.45 4.51
N SER A 67 -11.88 3.18 5.82
CA SER A 67 -11.58 1.86 6.40
C SER A 67 -12.38 0.69 5.78
N LEU A 68 -13.68 0.84 5.57
CA LEU A 68 -14.49 -0.21 4.92
C LEU A 68 -14.07 -0.47 3.47
N MET A 69 -13.71 0.57 2.71
CA MET A 69 -13.20 0.42 1.34
C MET A 69 -11.81 -0.21 1.35
N ALA A 70 -10.95 0.15 2.32
CA ALA A 70 -9.64 -0.47 2.49
C ALA A 70 -9.77 -1.98 2.75
N MET A 71 -10.75 -2.40 3.56
CA MET A 71 -11.03 -3.82 3.77
C MET A 71 -11.48 -4.54 2.48
N ARG A 72 -12.24 -3.86 1.61
CA ARG A 72 -12.65 -4.42 0.30
C ARG A 72 -11.48 -4.54 -0.66
N VAL A 73 -10.62 -3.53 -0.70
CA VAL A 73 -9.35 -3.56 -1.45
C VAL A 73 -8.49 -4.73 -0.99
N ILE A 74 -8.32 -4.90 0.33
CA ILE A 74 -7.53 -6.00 0.91
C ILE A 74 -8.09 -7.35 0.47
N ALA A 75 -9.39 -7.58 0.65
CA ALA A 75 -10.00 -8.85 0.30
C ALA A 75 -9.80 -9.22 -1.18
N ARG A 76 -9.90 -8.23 -2.09
CA ARG A 76 -9.69 -8.44 -3.53
C ARG A 76 -8.23 -8.71 -3.88
N LEU A 77 -7.30 -7.97 -3.29
CA LEU A 77 -5.87 -8.18 -3.51
C LEU A 77 -5.40 -9.52 -2.92
N GLU A 78 -5.92 -9.91 -1.75
CA GLU A 78 -5.69 -11.22 -1.15
C GLU A 78 -6.19 -12.35 -2.06
N GLU A 79 -7.36 -12.19 -2.66
CA GLU A 79 -7.93 -13.17 -3.61
C GLU A 79 -7.10 -13.29 -4.90
N GLN A 80 -6.63 -12.16 -5.45
CA GLN A 80 -5.89 -12.15 -6.72
C GLN A 80 -4.42 -12.56 -6.56
N LEU A 81 -3.79 -12.21 -5.44
CA LEU A 81 -2.34 -12.33 -5.26
C LEU A 81 -1.96 -13.40 -4.24
N GLY A 82 -2.90 -13.88 -3.43
CA GLY A 82 -2.63 -14.84 -2.35
C GLY A 82 -1.81 -14.27 -1.18
N ILE A 83 -1.55 -12.96 -1.16
CA ILE A 83 -0.74 -12.29 -0.13
C ILE A 83 -1.65 -11.72 0.94
N LYS A 84 -1.48 -12.17 2.19
CA LYS A 84 -2.20 -11.62 3.34
C LYS A 84 -1.77 -10.19 3.64
N MET A 85 -2.73 -9.30 3.80
CA MET A 85 -2.47 -7.89 4.08
C MET A 85 -3.31 -7.40 5.25
N SER A 86 -2.77 -6.45 6.00
CA SER A 86 -3.53 -5.77 7.05
C SER A 86 -3.88 -4.35 6.60
N VAL A 87 -4.94 -3.78 7.20
CA VAL A 87 -5.31 -2.37 6.93
C VAL A 87 -4.17 -1.40 7.24
N ARG A 88 -3.29 -1.75 8.18
CA ARG A 88 -2.08 -0.98 8.50
C ARG A 88 -1.18 -0.79 7.27
N GLU A 89 -1.12 -1.76 6.36
CA GLU A 89 -0.28 -1.63 5.17
C GLU A 89 -0.80 -0.55 4.23
N ILE A 90 -2.12 -0.45 4.02
CA ILE A 90 -2.72 0.66 3.25
C ILE A 90 -2.46 2.01 3.93
N PHE A 91 -2.50 2.08 5.26
CA PHE A 91 -2.17 3.31 5.98
C PHE A 91 -0.69 3.71 5.87
N ASN A 92 0.21 2.73 5.95
CA ASN A 92 1.66 2.97 5.85
C ASN A 92 2.12 3.22 4.42
N LYS A 93 1.40 2.67 3.43
CA LYS A 93 1.73 2.67 2.00
C LYS A 93 0.51 3.10 1.20
N PRO A 94 0.10 4.37 1.33
CA PRO A 94 -1.19 4.81 0.83
C PRO A 94 -1.20 5.00 -0.69
N THR A 95 -0.04 5.08 -1.35
CA THR A 95 0.04 5.25 -2.81
C THR A 95 0.21 3.93 -3.53
N ILE A 96 -0.26 3.86 -4.78
CA ILE A 96 -0.10 2.68 -5.66
C ILE A 96 1.35 2.23 -5.74
N ALA A 97 2.30 3.16 -5.98
CA ALA A 97 3.71 2.85 -6.07
C ALA A 97 4.26 2.24 -4.77
N SER A 98 3.89 2.81 -3.61
CA SER A 98 4.36 2.31 -2.31
C SER A 98 3.76 0.94 -1.96
N LEU A 99 2.48 0.72 -2.25
CA LEU A 99 1.80 -0.54 -1.96
C LEU A 99 2.23 -1.64 -2.93
N GLY A 100 2.34 -1.33 -4.23
CA GLY A 100 2.82 -2.24 -5.25
C GLY A 100 4.22 -2.76 -4.96
N LEU A 101 5.16 -1.87 -4.59
CA LEU A 101 6.52 -2.27 -4.19
C LEU A 101 6.52 -3.21 -2.97
N TRP A 102 5.64 -2.98 -2.00
CA TRP A 102 5.58 -3.83 -0.82
C TRP A 102 4.98 -5.21 -1.10
N ILE A 103 3.97 -5.27 -1.97
CA ILE A 103 3.39 -6.52 -2.48
C ILE A 103 4.48 -7.33 -3.17
N ASP A 104 5.23 -6.70 -4.07
CA ASP A 104 6.30 -7.33 -4.84
C ASP A 104 7.36 -7.95 -3.93
N LEU A 105 7.92 -7.16 -3.01
CA LEU A 105 8.91 -7.63 -2.02
C LEU A 105 8.37 -8.73 -1.08
N THR A 106 7.07 -8.69 -0.76
CA THR A 106 6.45 -9.70 0.09
C THR A 106 6.26 -11.01 -0.68
N SER A 107 5.90 -10.93 -1.95
CA SER A 107 5.79 -12.09 -2.84
C SER A 107 7.13 -12.78 -3.03
N GLU A 108 8.20 -12.04 -3.32
CA GLU A 108 9.56 -12.60 -3.48
C GLU A 108 10.04 -13.35 -2.23
N ARG A 109 9.76 -12.79 -1.04
CA ARG A 109 10.10 -13.43 0.24
C ARG A 109 9.33 -14.72 0.47
N LEU A 110 8.03 -14.75 0.16
CA LEU A 110 7.21 -15.96 0.31
C LEU A 110 7.67 -17.07 -0.64
N THR A 111 8.04 -16.72 -1.88
CA THR A 111 8.63 -17.69 -2.82
C THR A 111 9.96 -18.24 -2.32
N SER A 112 10.86 -17.36 -1.85
CA SER A 112 12.17 -17.77 -1.32
C SER A 112 12.02 -18.70 -0.11
N ASP A 113 11.12 -18.37 0.82
CA ASP A 113 10.86 -19.21 2.00
C ASP A 113 10.28 -20.59 1.61
N ALA A 114 9.38 -20.63 0.61
CA ALA A 114 8.81 -21.88 0.11
C ALA A 114 9.86 -22.76 -0.61
N GLU A 115 10.76 -22.16 -1.38
CA GLU A 115 11.88 -22.86 -2.04
C GLU A 115 12.85 -23.44 -1.01
N LEU A 116 13.20 -22.67 0.03
CA LEU A 116 14.05 -23.15 1.13
C LEU A 116 13.38 -24.28 1.91
N GLN A 117 12.08 -24.18 2.21
CA GLN A 117 11.33 -25.23 2.88
C GLN A 117 11.32 -26.53 2.05
N THR A 118 11.08 -26.41 0.74
CA THR A 118 11.10 -27.54 -0.19
C THR A 118 12.49 -28.18 -0.26
N LEU A 119 13.55 -27.37 -0.24
CA LEU A 119 14.93 -27.86 -0.23
C LEU A 119 15.24 -28.62 1.07
N VAL A 120 14.83 -28.08 2.23
CA VAL A 120 14.97 -28.73 3.55
C VAL A 120 14.19 -30.03 3.65
N GLU A 121 12.98 -30.09 3.11
CA GLU A 121 12.13 -31.29 3.14
C GLU A 121 12.66 -32.41 2.23
N ASN A 122 13.35 -32.06 1.14
CA ASN A 122 13.94 -33.02 0.21
C ASN A 122 15.38 -33.44 0.55
N LEU A 123 15.99 -32.82 1.57
CA LEU A 123 17.29 -33.23 2.09
C LEU A 123 17.14 -34.57 2.83
N SER A 124 17.92 -35.57 2.44
CA SER A 124 17.98 -36.84 3.17
C SER A 124 18.58 -36.64 4.56
N ALA A 125 18.24 -37.52 5.51
CA ALA A 125 18.82 -37.50 6.86
C ALA A 125 20.36 -37.57 6.85
N GLU A 126 20.93 -38.16 5.80
CA GLU A 126 22.38 -38.31 5.59
C GLU A 126 23.03 -36.98 5.18
N GLU A 127 22.38 -36.19 4.32
CA GLU A 127 22.86 -34.86 3.89
C GLU A 127 22.71 -33.82 5.01
N VAL A 128 21.62 -33.87 5.79
CA VAL A 128 21.45 -33.03 6.99
C VAL A 128 22.55 -33.35 8.02
N SER A 129 22.91 -34.63 8.16
CA SER A 129 23.98 -35.06 9.06
C SER A 129 25.35 -34.56 8.59
N GLN A 130 25.65 -34.59 7.29
CA GLN A 130 26.90 -34.03 6.72
C GLN A 130 26.99 -32.51 6.88
N LEU A 131 25.87 -31.79 6.77
CA LEU A 131 25.84 -30.32 6.92
C LEU A 131 26.02 -29.89 8.39
N LEU A 132 25.48 -30.64 9.35
CA LEU A 132 25.59 -30.36 10.79
C LEU A 132 26.91 -30.83 11.41
N LEU A 133 27.51 -31.89 10.86
CA LEU A 133 28.76 -32.44 11.38
C LEU A 133 30.01 -31.79 10.81
N GLY A 134 29.89 -30.85 9.85
CA GLY A 134 30.98 -29.99 9.39
C GLY A 134 32.30 -30.74 9.27
N GLU A 135 32.46 -31.53 8.19
CA GLU A 135 33.80 -32.03 7.89
C GLU A 135 34.76 -30.83 7.78
N LYS A 136 35.87 -30.98 8.49
CA LYS A 136 37.01 -30.08 8.52
C LYS A 136 37.74 -30.06 7.19
#